data_AF-A0A7J0AE87-F1
#
_entry.id   AF-A0A7J0AE87-F1
#
_cell.length_a   1.000
_cell.length_b   1.000
_cell.length_c   1.000
_cell.angle_alpha   90.00
_cell.angle_beta   90.00
_cell.angle_gamma   90.00
#
_symmetry.space_group_name_H-M   'P 1'
#
loop_
_entity.id
_entity.type
_entity.pdbx_description
1 polymer ?
#
loop_
_entity_poly.entity_id
_entity_poly.type
_entity_poly.pdbx_seq_one_letter_code
_entity_poly.pdbx_strand_id
1 'polypeptide(L)'
;MNIKKVENLLLGSPAWVLSAVTVSAVMYLTLVPRPLPDMGVSFWEHTDKVVHAIMMAGVVWAVSLDIMRRNRSRVIRLRFPDIVAVCVAVVLFGGVIELAQGTEFIGRGADWADFWADTAGAVIAGMVTWRLPWPYRQC
;
A
#
# COMPACT_ATOMS: atom_id res chain seq x y z
N MET A 1 6.72 -24.71 1.06
CA MET A 1 6.77 -23.82 -0.14
C MET A 1 8.22 -23.43 -0.37
N ASN A 2 8.79 -23.72 -1.55
CA ASN A 2 10.22 -23.46 -1.82
C ASN A 2 10.43 -21.96 -2.07
N ILE A 3 11.15 -21.28 -1.19
CA ILE A 3 11.38 -19.82 -1.25
C ILE A 3 11.93 -19.40 -2.61
N LYS A 4 12.85 -20.19 -3.19
CA LYS A 4 13.41 -19.91 -4.54
C LYS A 4 12.36 -19.97 -5.65
N LYS A 5 11.34 -20.83 -5.50
CA LYS A 5 10.24 -20.94 -6.47
C LYS A 5 9.32 -19.72 -6.40
N VAL A 6 9.03 -19.23 -5.20
CA VAL A 6 8.27 -17.98 -4.98
C VAL A 6 9.06 -16.79 -5.50
N GLU A 7 10.36 -16.75 -5.20
CA GLU A 7 11.27 -15.72 -5.69
C GLU A 7 11.28 -15.65 -7.21
N ASN A 8 11.45 -16.79 -7.88
CA ASN A 8 11.43 -16.85 -9.35
C ASN A 8 10.07 -16.50 -9.96
N LEU A 9 8.97 -16.89 -9.31
CA LEU A 9 7.62 -16.51 -9.75
C LEU A 9 7.41 -14.99 -9.63
N LEU A 10 7.78 -14.42 -8.48
CA LEU A 10 7.68 -12.98 -8.24
C LEU A 10 8.58 -12.22 -9.20
N LEU A 11 9.84 -12.60 -9.36
CA LEU A 11 10.79 -11.94 -10.25
C LEU A 11 10.47 -12.08 -11.74
N GLY A 12 9.84 -13.19 -12.14
CA GLY A 12 9.40 -13.42 -13.50
C GLY A 12 8.17 -12.59 -13.89
N SER A 13 7.41 -12.10 -12.91
CA SER A 13 6.26 -11.23 -13.17
C SER A 13 6.68 -9.80 -13.57
N PRO A 14 5.86 -9.08 -14.36
CA PRO A 14 6.08 -7.66 -14.60
C PRO A 14 6.18 -6.86 -13.29
N ALA A 15 7.05 -5.86 -13.28
CA ALA A 15 7.29 -4.98 -12.14
C ALA A 15 6.18 -3.93 -11.93
N TRP A 16 4.93 -4.31 -12.15
CA TRP A 16 3.73 -3.54 -11.76
C TRP A 16 2.70 -4.43 -11.08
N VAL A 17 2.89 -5.75 -11.10
CA VAL A 17 1.92 -6.72 -10.59
C VAL A 17 1.73 -6.59 -9.09
N LEU A 18 2.79 -6.31 -8.31
CA LEU A 18 2.66 -6.14 -6.87
C LEU A 18 1.80 -4.92 -6.56
N SER A 19 2.10 -3.79 -7.19
CA SER A 19 1.33 -2.56 -7.03
C SER A 19 -0.12 -2.75 -7.44
N ALA A 20 -0.38 -3.37 -8.60
CA ALA A 20 -1.72 -3.58 -9.10
C ALA A 20 -2.56 -4.49 -8.19
N VAL A 21 -1.99 -5.59 -7.71
CA VAL A 21 -2.67 -6.51 -6.77
C VAL A 21 -2.95 -5.80 -5.45
N THR A 22 -1.96 -5.10 -4.88
CA THR A 22 -2.14 -4.40 -3.60
C THR A 22 -3.16 -3.28 -3.71
N VAL A 23 -3.09 -2.43 -4.75
CA VAL A 23 -4.07 -1.36 -4.97
C VAL A 23 -5.47 -1.93 -5.17
N SER A 24 -5.62 -3.01 -5.96
CA SER A 24 -6.92 -3.65 -6.17
C SER A 24 -7.50 -4.21 -4.86
N ALA A 25 -6.66 -4.82 -4.02
CA ALA A 25 -7.08 -5.32 -2.71
C ALA A 25 -7.51 -4.18 -1.78
N VAL A 26 -6.77 -3.07 -1.75
CA VAL A 26 -7.13 -1.89 -0.95
C VAL A 26 -8.45 -1.31 -1.43
N MET A 27 -8.61 -1.08 -2.74
CA MET A 27 -9.88 -0.58 -3.31
C MET A 27 -11.05 -1.51 -2.99
N TYR A 28 -10.87 -2.83 -3.08
CA TYR A 28 -11.92 -3.77 -2.71
C TYR A 28 -12.31 -3.62 -1.23
N LEU A 29 -11.34 -3.55 -0.33
CA LEU A 29 -11.58 -3.49 1.11
C LEU A 29 -12.17 -2.14 1.55
N THR A 30 -11.83 -1.04 0.87
CA THR A 30 -12.32 0.30 1.22
C THR A 30 -13.63 0.67 0.52
N LEU A 31 -13.84 0.28 -0.74
CA LEU A 31 -15.00 0.70 -1.53
C LEU A 31 -16.16 -0.30 -1.53
N VAL A 32 -15.92 -1.59 -1.25
CA VAL A 32 -17.02 -2.56 -1.17
C VAL A 32 -17.68 -2.48 0.21
N PRO A 33 -19.01 -2.32 0.29
CA PRO A 33 -19.73 -2.42 1.56
C PRO A 33 -19.60 -3.84 2.12
N ARG A 34 -19.09 -3.96 3.35
CA ARG A 34 -18.89 -5.25 4.06
C ARG A 34 -18.11 -6.29 3.23
N PRO A 35 -16.80 -6.05 2.98
CA PRO A 35 -15.99 -6.93 2.13
C PRO A 35 -15.60 -8.25 2.81
N LEU A 36 -15.75 -8.34 4.14
CA LEU A 36 -15.36 -9.50 4.94
C LEU A 36 -16.59 -10.09 5.66
N PRO A 37 -16.65 -11.42 5.83
CA PRO A 37 -17.68 -12.06 6.63
C PRO A 37 -17.53 -11.69 8.12
N ASP A 38 -18.62 -11.81 8.88
CA ASP A 38 -18.61 -11.57 10.31
C ASP A 38 -17.74 -12.62 11.02
N MET A 39 -16.55 -12.21 11.45
CA MET A 39 -15.52 -13.13 11.97
C MET A 39 -15.62 -13.39 13.48
N GLY A 40 -16.71 -12.97 14.14
CA GLY A 40 -16.91 -13.17 15.59
C GLY A 40 -15.88 -12.48 16.49
N VAL A 41 -14.98 -11.69 15.91
CA VAL A 41 -13.95 -10.91 16.62
C VAL A 41 -14.48 -9.52 16.92
N SER A 42 -14.50 -9.17 18.20
CA SER A 42 -14.74 -7.81 18.68
C SER A 42 -13.51 -6.98 18.38
N PHE A 43 -13.65 -6.01 17.47
CA PHE A 43 -12.64 -4.97 17.26
C PHE A 43 -12.96 -3.76 18.17
N TRP A 44 -11.93 -3.09 18.68
CA TRP A 44 -12.08 -1.78 19.33
C TRP A 44 -12.50 -0.69 18.32
N GLU A 45 -12.99 0.45 18.82
CA GLU A 45 -13.54 1.57 18.04
C GLU A 45 -12.56 2.19 17.02
N HIS A 46 -11.26 1.94 17.14
CA HIS A 46 -10.22 2.56 16.28
C HIS A 46 -9.46 1.57 15.41
N THR A 47 -9.89 0.31 15.29
CA THR A 47 -9.23 -0.68 14.39
C THR A 47 -9.18 -0.17 12.97
N ASP A 48 -10.26 0.45 12.48
CA ASP A 48 -10.40 0.85 11.08
C ASP A 48 -9.27 1.80 10.64
N LYS A 49 -8.95 2.78 11.50
CA LYS A 49 -7.84 3.73 11.30
C LYS A 49 -6.49 3.03 11.19
N VAL A 50 -6.24 2.03 12.04
CA VAL A 50 -5.01 1.25 11.99
C VAL A 50 -4.93 0.44 10.69
N VAL A 51 -6.06 -0.13 10.26
CA VAL A 51 -6.14 -0.88 9.00
C VAL A 51 -5.87 0.04 7.80
N HIS A 52 -6.46 1.24 7.78
CA HIS A 52 -6.20 2.27 6.77
C HIS A 52 -4.71 2.64 6.68
N ALA A 53 -4.08 2.92 7.82
CA ALA A 53 -2.64 3.17 7.87
C ALA A 53 -1.80 1.99 7.32
N ILE A 54 -2.17 0.74 7.67
CA ILE A 54 -1.49 -0.47 7.17
C ILE A 54 -1.70 -0.64 5.66
N MET A 55 -2.91 -0.37 5.15
CA MET A 55 -3.22 -0.46 3.73
C MET A 55 -2.37 0.51 2.90
N MET A 56 -2.29 1.77 3.31
CA MET A 56 -1.48 2.77 2.59
C MET A 56 0.02 2.49 2.71
N ALA A 57 0.47 2.00 3.87
CA ALA A 57 1.83 1.51 4.01
C ALA A 57 2.14 0.37 3.02
N GLY A 58 1.20 -0.57 2.86
CA GLY A 58 1.28 -1.65 1.88
C GLY A 58 1.39 -1.15 0.44
N VAL A 59 0.62 -0.14 0.05
CA VAL A 59 0.69 0.46 -1.29
C VAL A 59 2.04 1.15 -1.51
N VAL A 60 2.54 1.93 -0.55
CA VAL A 60 3.88 2.56 -0.63
C VAL A 60 4.96 1.51 -0.86
N TRP A 61 4.92 0.41 -0.11
CA TRP A 61 5.91 -0.67 -0.28
C TRP A 61 5.77 -1.38 -1.62
N ALA A 62 4.56 -1.71 -2.06
CA ALA A 62 4.32 -2.39 -3.33
C ALA A 62 4.83 -1.56 -4.53
N VAL A 63 4.54 -0.25 -4.54
CA VAL A 63 5.00 0.67 -5.58
C VAL A 63 6.52 0.84 -5.54
N SER A 64 7.07 1.03 -4.33
CA SER A 64 8.52 1.16 -4.15
C SER A 64 9.27 -0.07 -4.64
N LEU A 65 8.74 -1.25 -4.32
CA LEU A 65 9.24 -2.54 -4.77
C LEU A 65 9.26 -2.65 -6.30
N ASP A 66 8.17 -2.29 -6.93
CA ASP A 66 8.01 -2.35 -8.37
C ASP A 66 8.97 -1.36 -9.09
N ILE A 67 9.15 -0.14 -8.57
CA ILE A 67 10.14 0.81 -9.11
C ILE A 67 11.56 0.23 -9.04
N MET A 68 11.94 -0.35 -7.90
CA MET A 68 13.26 -0.95 -7.73
C MET A 68 13.45 -2.19 -8.61
N ARG A 69 12.40 -3.01 -8.79
CA ARG A 69 12.40 -4.19 -9.68
C ARG A 69 12.49 -3.83 -11.17
N ARG A 70 12.13 -2.62 -11.59
CA ARG A 70 12.39 -2.19 -12.98
C ARG A 70 13.87 -1.93 -13.23
N ASN A 71 14.62 -1.54 -12.19
CA ASN A 71 16.03 -1.17 -12.27
C ASN A 71 16.93 -2.18 -11.53
N ARG A 72 16.71 -3.48 -11.79
CA ARG A 72 17.27 -4.64 -11.05
C ARG A 72 18.78 -4.66 -10.81
N SER A 73 19.55 -3.95 -11.62
CA SER A 73 21.01 -3.98 -11.59
C SER A 73 21.66 -2.70 -11.07
N ARG A 74 20.90 -1.66 -10.72
CA ARG A 74 21.49 -0.33 -10.36
C ARG A 74 20.96 0.34 -9.10
N VAL A 75 19.85 -0.12 -8.52
CA VAL A 75 19.19 0.61 -7.42
C VAL A 75 19.33 -0.15 -6.10
N ILE A 76 20.23 0.34 -5.24
CA ILE A 76 20.41 -0.15 -3.86
C ILE A 76 19.33 0.41 -2.94
N ARG A 77 18.87 1.63 -3.22
CA ARG A 77 17.88 2.38 -2.46
C ARG A 77 17.18 3.38 -3.37
N LEU A 78 15.89 3.62 -3.14
CA LEU A 78 15.17 4.71 -3.80
C LEU A 78 15.78 6.06 -3.44
N ARG A 79 15.86 6.97 -4.42
CA ARG A 79 16.32 8.33 -4.14
C ARG A 79 15.22 9.05 -3.36
N PHE A 80 15.62 10.04 -2.56
CA PHE A 80 14.69 10.87 -1.81
C PHE A 80 13.52 11.45 -2.65
N PRO A 81 13.75 12.02 -3.86
CA PRO A 81 12.63 12.50 -4.68
C PRO A 81 11.67 11.39 -5.12
N ASP A 82 12.18 10.18 -5.38
CA ASP A 82 11.35 9.06 -5.83
C ASP A 82 10.40 8.60 -4.71
N ILE A 83 10.90 8.51 -3.46
CA ILE A 83 10.06 8.11 -2.32
C ILE A 83 9.06 9.20 -1.93
N VAL A 84 9.45 10.48 -2.02
CA VAL A 84 8.52 11.60 -1.81
C VAL A 84 7.39 11.57 -2.83
N ALA A 85 7.71 11.34 -4.11
CA ALA A 85 6.70 11.21 -5.15
C ALA A 85 5.73 10.05 -4.89
N VAL A 86 6.24 8.89 -4.45
CA VAL A 86 5.40 7.75 -4.06
C VAL A 86 4.49 8.11 -2.89
N CYS A 87 5.03 8.70 -1.81
CA CYS A 87 4.22 9.09 -0.65
C CYS A 87 3.12 10.08 -1.04
N VAL A 88 3.44 11.11 -1.82
CA VAL A 88 2.45 12.09 -2.30
C VAL A 88 1.36 11.41 -3.13
N ALA A 89 1.75 10.54 -4.06
CA ALA A 89 0.78 9.81 -4.88
C ALA A 89 -0.15 8.93 -4.04
N VAL A 90 0.37 8.25 -3.01
CA VAL A 90 -0.43 7.39 -2.13
C VAL A 90 -1.33 8.20 -1.22
N VAL A 91 -0.87 9.34 -0.68
CA VAL A 91 -1.71 10.25 0.12
C VAL A 91 -2.87 10.80 -0.72
N LEU A 92 -2.60 11.22 -1.95
CA LEU A 92 -3.64 11.66 -2.89
C LEU A 92 -4.62 10.53 -3.21
N PHE A 93 -4.11 9.30 -3.38
CA PHE A 93 -4.94 8.12 -3.60
C PHE A 93 -5.87 7.83 -2.41
N GLY A 94 -5.37 7.87 -1.18
CA GLY A 94 -6.20 7.76 0.03
C GLY A 94 -7.28 8.84 0.09
N GLY A 95 -6.91 10.10 -0.19
CA GLY A 95 -7.88 11.20 -0.27
C GLY A 95 -8.96 11.02 -1.36
N VAL A 96 -8.62 10.40 -2.49
CA VAL A 96 -9.61 10.08 -3.54
C VAL A 96 -10.56 8.96 -3.07
N ILE A 97 -10.05 7.95 -2.38
CA ILE A 97 -10.88 6.88 -1.77
C ILE A 97 -11.85 7.50 -0.76
N GLU A 98 -11.36 8.38 0.09
CA GLU A 98 -12.13 9.08 1.12
C GLU A 98 -13.28 9.90 0.52
N LEU A 99 -12.97 10.70 -0.52
CA LEU A 99 -13.98 11.46 -1.26
C LEU A 99 -15.00 10.53 -1.93
N ALA A 100 -14.56 9.38 -2.47
CA ALA A 100 -15.45 8.40 -3.07
C ALA A 100 -16.37 7.77 -2.00
N GLN A 101 -15.84 7.43 -0.83
CA GLN A 101 -16.61 6.90 0.30
C GLN A 101 -17.66 7.91 0.78
N GLY A 102 -17.36 9.22 0.74
CA GLY A 102 -18.33 10.28 1.06
C GLY A 102 -19.48 10.46 0.06
N THR A 103 -19.47 9.74 -1.08
CA THR A 103 -20.58 9.76 -2.03
C THR A 103 -21.69 8.79 -1.64
N GLU A 104 -22.93 9.13 -2.01
CA GLU A 104 -24.11 8.27 -1.78
C GLU A 104 -24.00 6.90 -2.47
N PHE A 105 -23.10 6.75 -3.45
CA PHE A 105 -22.93 5.51 -4.22
C PHE A 105 -22.20 4.39 -3.48
N ILE A 106 -21.27 4.74 -2.57
CA ILE A 106 -20.42 3.76 -1.89
C ILE A 106 -21.09 3.24 -0.61
N GLY A 107 -22.07 3.97 -0.05
CA GLY A 107 -22.78 3.56 1.16
C GLY A 107 -21.87 3.46 2.39
N ARG A 108 -20.76 4.19 2.40
CA ARG A 108 -19.86 4.38 3.54
C ARG A 108 -19.86 5.86 3.94
N GLY A 109 -19.34 6.17 5.13
CA GLY A 109 -19.14 7.55 5.57
C GLY A 109 -17.70 7.95 5.31
N ALA A 110 -17.49 9.19 4.86
CA ALA A 110 -16.17 9.80 4.91
C ALA A 110 -15.84 10.21 6.36
N ASP A 111 -14.69 9.78 6.88
CA ASP A 111 -14.05 10.23 8.11
C ASP A 111 -12.67 10.84 7.82
N TRP A 112 -12.50 12.12 8.16
CA TRP A 112 -11.21 12.80 8.10
C TRP A 112 -10.12 12.11 8.93
N ALA A 113 -10.47 11.35 9.96
CA ALA A 113 -9.51 10.56 10.73
C ALA A 113 -8.89 9.43 9.90
N ASP A 114 -9.62 8.84 8.95
CA ASP A 114 -9.10 7.81 8.05
C ASP A 114 -8.12 8.42 7.05
N PHE A 115 -8.41 9.62 6.53
CA PHE A 115 -7.45 10.38 5.73
C PHE A 115 -6.12 10.67 6.46
N TRP A 116 -6.19 11.04 7.74
CA TRP A 116 -4.98 11.24 8.55
C TRP A 116 -4.24 9.94 8.83
N ALA A 117 -4.96 8.83 9.03
CA ALA A 117 -4.37 7.51 9.21
C ALA A 117 -3.66 7.02 7.93
N ASP A 118 -4.30 7.20 6.77
CA ASP A 118 -3.73 6.95 5.45
C ASP A 118 -2.43 7.73 5.25
N THR A 119 -2.46 9.02 5.59
CA THR A 119 -1.28 9.90 5.51
C THR A 119 -0.16 9.43 6.42
N ALA A 120 -0.47 9.08 7.68
CA ALA A 120 0.51 8.58 8.63
C ALA A 120 1.14 7.26 8.15
N GLY A 121 0.31 6.33 7.66
CA GLY A 121 0.76 5.06 7.08
C GLY A 121 1.72 5.25 5.91
N ALA A 122 1.36 6.13 4.97
CA ALA A 122 2.19 6.44 3.81
C ALA A 122 3.54 7.07 4.20
N VAL A 123 3.54 8.03 5.13
CA VAL A 123 4.76 8.70 5.60
C VAL A 123 5.68 7.73 6.34
N ILE A 124 5.14 6.93 7.27
CA ILE A 124 5.92 5.96 8.04
C ILE A 124 6.55 4.92 7.10
N ALA A 125 5.76 4.37 6.17
CA ALA A 125 6.27 3.41 5.18
C ALA A 125 7.34 4.04 4.28
N GLY A 126 7.14 5.29 3.87
CA GLY A 126 8.11 6.07 3.10
C GLY A 126 9.45 6.24 3.84
N MET A 127 9.39 6.62 5.12
CA MET A 127 10.59 6.76 5.97
C MET A 127 11.33 5.44 6.14
N VAL A 128 10.60 4.34 6.38
CA VAL A 128 11.18 2.99 6.50
C VAL A 128 11.85 2.57 5.18
N THR A 129 11.16 2.75 4.06
CA THR A 129 11.66 2.41 2.72
C THR A 129 12.90 3.21 2.35
N TRP A 130 12.92 4.50 2.69
CA TRP A 130 14.08 5.35 2.46
C TRP A 130 15.29 4.98 3.33
N ARG A 131 15.07 4.42 4.52
CA ARG A 131 16.14 4.07 5.47
C ARG A 131 16.72 2.68 5.24
N LEU A 132 15.96 1.75 4.65
CA LEU A 132 16.40 0.36 4.48
C LEU A 132 16.97 0.10 3.07
N PRO A 133 18.17 -0.48 2.95
CA PRO A 133 18.63 -1.03 1.67
C PRO A 133 17.80 -2.27 1.33
N TRP A 134 17.35 -2.39 0.09
CA TRP A 134 16.42 -3.47 -0.27
C TRP A 134 17.15 -4.79 -0.59
N PRO A 135 16.61 -5.96 -0.19
CA PRO A 135 17.29 -7.26 -0.26
C PRO A 135 17.58 -7.80 -1.67
N TYR A 136 17.01 -7.23 -2.74
CA TYR A 136 17.30 -7.67 -4.11
C TYR A 136 18.66 -7.17 -4.61
N ARG A 137 19.74 -7.67 -3.99
CA ARG A 137 21.04 -7.78 -4.63
C ARG A 137 21.07 -9.12 -5.35
N GLN A 138 20.98 -9.10 -6.67
CA GLN A 138 21.64 -10.18 -7.42
C GLN A 138 23.09 -9.72 -7.56
N CYS A 139 23.93 -10.17 -6.64
CA CYS A 139 25.38 -10.19 -6.85
C CYS A 139 25.69 -11.16 -8.00
#